data_AF-A0A9N9CL63-F1
#
_entry.id   AF-A0A9N9CL63-F1
#
_cell.length_a   1.000
_cell.length_b   1.000
_cell.length_c   1.000
_cell.angle_alpha   90.00
_cell.angle_beta   90.00
_cell.angle_gamma   90.00
#
_symmetry.space_group_name_H-M   'P 1'
#
loop_
_entity.id
_entity.type
_entity.pdbx_description
1 polymer ?
#
loop_
_entity_poly.entity_id
_entity_poly.type
_entity_poly.pdbx_seq_one_letter_code
_entity_poly.pdbx_strand_id
1 'polypeptide(L)'
;DISHSELLESESSFPIQVSNTKSHKAQIRRKTTKAKKDLLTLLLEHENSLPIHILIIVFDELNKISSDWTYKRIKQYWRNNRKKDDTPK
;
A
#
# COMPACT_ATOMS: atom_id res chain seq x y z
N ASP A 1 13.19 -57.86 31.56
CA ASP A 1 13.06 -56.42 31.85
C ASP A 1 11.65 -55.94 31.50
N ILE A 2 11.15 -55.00 32.28
CA ILE A 2 9.75 -54.71 32.56
C ILE A 2 9.14 -53.69 31.57
N SER A 3 7.85 -53.90 31.26
CA SER A 3 6.78 -52.95 30.87
C SER A 3 7.00 -51.91 29.76
N HIS A 4 6.01 -51.75 28.88
CA HIS A 4 4.94 -50.76 29.10
C HIS A 4 3.87 -50.75 27.99
N SER A 5 2.63 -51.02 28.43
CA SER A 5 1.41 -50.24 28.11
C SER A 5 0.93 -50.18 26.66
N GLU A 6 0.10 -51.15 26.32
CA GLU A 6 -1.31 -50.95 25.95
C GLU A 6 -1.80 -49.48 25.93
N LEU A 7 -2.23 -49.00 24.76
CA LEU A 7 -3.26 -47.97 24.64
C LEU A 7 -4.08 -48.25 23.38
N LEU A 8 -5.25 -48.84 23.66
CA LEU A 8 -6.40 -48.95 22.78
C LEU A 8 -7.00 -47.56 22.50
N GLU A 9 -7.61 -47.47 21.31
CA GLU A 9 -8.77 -46.63 20.97
C GLU A 9 -8.61 -45.11 20.91
N SER A 10 -8.86 -44.55 19.73
CA SER A 10 -10.12 -43.82 19.49
C SER A 10 -10.18 -43.30 18.06
N GLU A 11 -11.12 -43.85 17.29
CA GLU A 11 -11.67 -43.17 16.12
C GLU A 11 -12.31 -41.86 16.57
N SER A 12 -11.96 -40.74 15.94
CA SER A 12 -12.94 -39.68 15.75
C SER A 12 -12.69 -38.98 14.41
N SER A 13 -13.58 -39.33 13.48
CA SER A 13 -13.78 -38.67 12.21
C SER A 13 -14.21 -37.23 12.47
N PHE A 14 -13.31 -36.27 12.29
CA PHE A 14 -13.66 -34.85 12.21
C PHE A 14 -13.71 -34.44 10.73
N PRO A 15 -14.88 -34.07 10.18
CA PRO A 15 -14.90 -33.41 8.89
C PRO A 15 -14.30 -32.01 9.08
N ILE A 16 -13.13 -31.78 8.48
CA ILE A 16 -12.53 -30.45 8.39
C ILE A 16 -13.43 -29.58 7.50
N GLN A 17 -14.41 -28.93 8.10
CA GLN A 17 -15.08 -27.77 7.50
C GLN A 17 -14.13 -26.59 7.64
N VAL A 18 -13.19 -26.46 6.69
CA VAL A 18 -12.49 -25.19 6.50
C VAL A 18 -13.50 -24.17 5.99
N SER A 19 -13.92 -23.32 6.92
CA SER A 19 -14.77 -22.17 6.69
C SER A 19 -14.12 -21.30 5.63
N ASN A 20 -14.79 -21.21 4.48
CA ASN A 20 -14.45 -20.32 3.38
C ASN A 20 -14.64 -18.88 3.86
N THR A 21 -13.66 -18.37 4.60
CA THR A 21 -13.62 -16.97 5.01
C THR A 21 -13.36 -16.18 3.74
N LYS A 22 -14.45 -15.70 3.14
CA LYS A 22 -14.43 -14.64 2.14
C LYS A 22 -13.57 -13.53 2.72
N SER A 23 -12.32 -13.48 2.29
CA SER A 23 -11.38 -12.42 2.62
C SER A 23 -11.94 -11.16 1.98
N HIS A 24 -12.83 -10.48 2.70
CA HIS A 24 -13.11 -9.08 2.50
C HIS A 24 -11.78 -8.39 2.80
N LYS A 25 -10.92 -8.30 1.78
CA LYS A 25 -9.82 -7.34 1.77
C LYS A 25 -10.48 -5.99 1.81
N ALA A 26 -10.81 -5.55 3.03
CA ALA A 26 -11.11 -4.17 3.33
C ALA A 26 -9.98 -3.39 2.69
N GLN A 27 -10.32 -2.65 1.65
CA GLN A 27 -9.38 -1.83 0.92
C GLN A 27 -8.89 -0.79 1.92
N ILE A 28 -7.79 -1.10 2.61
CA ILE A 28 -7.16 -0.21 3.58
C ILE A 28 -6.86 1.04 2.77
N ARG A 29 -7.67 2.08 2.98
CA ARG A 29 -7.43 3.41 2.46
C ARG A 29 -6.11 3.81 3.07
N ARG A 30 -5.01 3.56 2.36
CA ARG A 30 -3.65 3.87 2.78
C ARG A 30 -3.68 5.35 3.14
N LYS A 31 -3.74 5.68 4.44
CA LYS A 31 -3.57 7.05 4.91
C LYS A 31 -2.20 7.44 4.38
N THR A 32 -2.19 8.31 3.37
CA THR A 32 -0.97 8.95 2.92
C THR A 32 -0.45 9.70 4.14
N THR A 33 0.62 9.19 4.74
CA THR A 33 1.27 9.81 5.90
C THR A 33 1.52 11.28 5.59
N LYS A 34 1.44 12.16 6.59
CA LYS A 34 1.70 13.60 6.41
C LYS A 34 2.99 13.85 5.60
N ALA A 35 4.05 13.11 5.92
CA ALA A 35 5.30 13.09 5.15
C ALA A 35 5.14 12.82 3.64
N LYS A 36 4.30 11.85 3.24
CA LYS A 36 4.04 11.58 1.81
C LYS A 36 3.30 12.74 1.14
N LYS A 37 2.40 13.42 1.85
CA LYS A 37 1.70 14.60 1.31
C LYS A 37 2.68 15.75 1.15
N ASP A 38 3.50 16.02 2.15
CA ASP A 38 4.48 17.11 2.12
C ASP A 38 5.46 16.94 0.94
N LEU A 39 5.95 15.72 0.70
CA LEU A 39 6.80 15.40 -0.46
C LEU A 39 6.09 15.61 -1.82
N LEU A 40 4.80 15.31 -1.89
CA LEU A 40 4.02 15.51 -3.10
C LEU A 40 3.67 16.99 -3.33
N THR A 41 3.59 17.80 -2.27
CA THR A 41 3.36 19.24 -2.35
C THR A 41 4.55 19.96 -3.00
N LEU A 42 5.78 19.49 -2.77
CA LEU A 42 6.99 20.03 -3.43
C LEU A 42 6.88 19.97 -4.97
N LEU A 43 6.18 18.98 -5.52
CA LEU A 43 5.95 18.91 -6.96
C LEU A 43 5.07 20.08 -7.45
N LEU A 44 4.13 20.51 -6.61
CA LEU A 44 3.12 21.52 -6.95
C LEU A 44 3.69 22.94 -6.89
N GLU A 45 4.77 23.18 -6.14
CA GLU A 45 5.52 24.45 -6.17
C GLU A 45 6.07 24.77 -7.56
N HIS A 46 6.22 23.75 -8.42
CA HIS A 46 6.65 23.88 -9.79
C HIS A 46 5.47 23.78 -10.76
N GLU A 47 4.65 24.84 -10.79
CA GLU A 47 3.42 24.90 -11.58
C GLU A 47 3.68 24.74 -13.08
N ASN A 48 4.68 25.41 -13.64
CA ASN A 48 4.87 25.48 -15.09
C ASN A 48 5.54 24.24 -15.69
N SER A 49 6.54 23.68 -15.00
CA SER A 49 7.30 22.52 -15.47
C SER A 49 7.79 21.70 -14.29
N LEU A 50 7.77 20.38 -14.39
CA LEU A 50 8.27 19.49 -13.33
C LEU A 50 9.77 19.22 -13.53
N PRO A 51 10.67 19.77 -12.70
CA PRO A 51 12.10 19.56 -12.87
C PRO A 51 12.47 18.09 -12.61
N ILE A 52 13.38 17.55 -13.42
CA ILE A 52 13.81 16.13 -13.32
C ILE A 52 14.44 15.85 -11.95
N HIS A 53 15.26 16.77 -11.43
CA HIS A 53 15.91 16.61 -10.13
C HIS A 53 14.89 16.53 -8.98
N ILE A 54 13.84 17.35 -8.99
CA ILE A 54 12.74 17.29 -8.00
C ILE A 54 12.00 15.96 -8.10
N LEU A 55 11.73 15.51 -9.32
CA LEU A 55 11.08 14.22 -9.55
C LEU A 55 11.90 13.05 -8.97
N ILE A 56 13.22 13.09 -9.09
CA ILE A 56 14.13 12.08 -8.50
C ILE A 56 14.09 12.15 -6.98
N ILE A 57 14.28 13.35 -6.40
CA ILE A 57 14.26 13.55 -4.94
C ILE A 57 12.95 13.04 -4.33
N VAL A 58 11.81 13.46 -4.89
CA VAL A 58 10.49 13.05 -4.39
C VAL A 58 10.28 11.55 -4.56
N PHE A 59 10.77 10.94 -5.65
CA PHE A 59 10.69 9.50 -5.85
C PHE A 59 11.50 8.73 -4.80
N ASP A 60 12.75 9.13 -4.53
CA ASP A 60 13.61 8.46 -3.56
C ASP A 60 13.03 8.57 -2.15
N GLU A 61 12.60 9.76 -1.74
CA GLU A 61 11.99 9.98 -0.43
C GLU A 61 10.65 9.23 -0.27
N LEU A 62 9.83 9.17 -1.32
CA LEU A 62 8.59 8.40 -1.28
C LEU A 62 8.85 6.89 -1.16
N ASN A 63 9.89 6.37 -1.83
CA ASN A 63 10.27 4.96 -1.76
C ASN A 63 10.84 4.55 -0.40
N LYS A 64 11.50 5.47 0.33
CA LYS A 64 11.89 5.24 1.73
C LYS A 64 10.68 4.99 2.63
N ILE A 65 9.53 5.59 2.32
CA ILE A 65 8.30 5.44 3.11
C ILE A 65 7.42 4.29 2.57
N SER A 66 7.43 4.04 1.26
CA SER A 66 6.56 3.05 0.60
C SER A 66 7.04 2.77 -0.81
N SER A 67 7.32 1.50 -1.11
CA SER A 67 7.78 1.03 -2.42
C SER A 67 6.71 1.01 -3.52
N ASP A 68 5.51 1.52 -3.24
CA ASP A 68 4.38 1.53 -4.19
C ASP A 68 4.41 2.70 -5.19
N TRP A 69 5.44 3.56 -5.10
CA TRP A 69 5.55 4.77 -5.90
C TRP A 69 6.38 4.53 -7.16
N THR A 70 5.89 5.05 -8.28
CA THR A 70 6.58 5.03 -9.56
C THR A 70 6.65 6.44 -10.12
N TYR A 71 7.66 6.73 -10.94
CA TYR A 71 7.75 8.01 -11.65
C TYR A 71 6.46 8.34 -12.42
N LYS A 72 5.79 7.33 -12.98
CA LYS A 72 4.50 7.50 -13.67
C LYS A 72 3.40 7.99 -12.71
N ARG A 73 3.28 7.40 -11.52
CA ARG A 73 2.30 7.87 -10.49
C ARG A 73 2.60 9.29 -10.02
N ILE A 74 3.88 9.62 -9.82
CA ILE A 74 4.30 10.95 -9.35
C ILE A 74 3.99 12.01 -10.43
N LYS A 75 4.36 11.76 -11.69
CA LYS A 75 4.01 12.64 -12.82
C LYS A 75 2.50 12.79 -12.98
N GLN A 76 1.76 11.69 -12.84
CA GLN A 76 0.29 11.73 -12.92
C GLN A 76 -0.32 12.55 -11.80
N TYR A 77 0.21 12.43 -10.57
CA TYR A 77 -0.23 13.24 -9.44
C TYR A 77 -0.03 14.74 -9.72
N TRP A 78 1.16 15.14 -10.17
CA TRP A 78 1.44 16.54 -10.54
C TRP A 78 0.48 17.05 -11.61
N ARG A 79 0.29 16.29 -12.70
CA ARG A 79 -0.65 16.64 -13.79
C ARG A 79 -2.09 16.79 -13.32
N ASN A 80 -2.57 15.91 -12.43
CA ASN A 80 -3.94 15.93 -11.94
C ASN A 80 -4.23 17.14 -11.04
N ASN A 81 -3.23 17.62 -10.31
CA ASN A 81 -3.39 18.77 -9.41
C ASN A 81 -3.25 20.10 -10.16
N ARG A 82 -2.51 20.16 -11.26
CA ARG A 82 -2.51 21.33 -12.17
C ARG A 82 -3.86 21.63 -12.80
N LYS A 83 -4.68 20.61 -13.05
CA LYS A 83 -5.99 20.75 -13.72
C LYS A 83 -7.11 21.29 -12.83
N LYS A 84 -6.83 21.59 -11.55
CA LYS A 84 -7.85 22.06 -10.61
C LYS A 84 -8.02 23.57 -10.56
N ASP A 85 -7.13 24.34 -11.21
CA ASP A 85 -7.27 25.80 -11.33
C ASP A 85 -8.13 26.26 -12.51
N ASP A 86 -8.48 25.37 -13.45
CA ASP A 86 -9.37 25.68 -14.59
C ASP A 86 -10.86 25.48 -14.24
N THR A 87 -11.27 25.84 -13.01
CA THR A 87 -12.70 25.98 -12.70
C THR A 87 -13.05 27.47 -12.75
N PRO A 88 -13.71 27.97 -13.80
CA PRO A 88 -14.22 29.33 -13.78
C PRO A 88 -15.31 29.41 -12.70
N LYS A 89 -15.14 30.36 -11.78
CA LYS A 89 -16.14 30.75 -10.78
C LYS A 89 -17.28 31.50 -11.45
#